data_AF-A0A5E4HHG6-F1
#
_entry.id   AF-A0A5E4HHG6-F1
#
_cell.length_a   1.000
_cell.length_b   1.000
_cell.length_c   1.000
_cell.angle_alpha   90.00
_cell.angle_beta   90.00
_cell.angle_gamma   90.00
#
_symmetry.space_group_name_H-M   'P 1'
#
loop_
_entity.id
_entity.type
_entity.pdbx_description
1 polymer ?
#
loop_
_entity_poly.entity_id
_entity_poly.type
_entity_poly.pdbx_seq_one_letter_code
_entity_poly.pdbx_strand_id
1 'polypeptide(L)' 'MSNSVVDLSKPMNWQTFQNSASGAKCHKENGQVVCEAVIDNQHVVCNVGKDGSTGETMVTCKKAPDSPV' A
#
# COMPACT_ATOMS: atom_id res chain seq x y z
N MET A 1 8.37 -8.05 -19.86
CA MET A 1 8.11 -7.91 -18.41
C MET A 1 6.99 -6.89 -18.29
N SER A 2 5.80 -7.28 -17.82
CA SER A 2 4.69 -6.35 -17.70
C SER A 2 4.99 -5.39 -16.55
N ASN A 3 5.40 -4.15 -16.86
CA ASN A 3 5.42 -3.06 -15.89
C ASN A 3 3.96 -2.75 -15.54
N SER A 4 3.41 -3.48 -14.58
CA SER A 4 2.14 -3.11 -13.95
C SER A 4 2.41 -1.90 -13.07
N VAL A 5 2.40 -0.71 -13.69
CA VAL A 5 2.46 0.57 -13.00
C VAL A 5 1.29 0.58 -12.02
N VAL A 6 1.59 0.65 -10.72
CA VAL A 6 0.54 0.67 -9.71
C VAL A 6 -0.02 2.07 -9.61
N ASP A 7 -1.30 2.22 -9.94
CA ASP A 7 -2.01 3.50 -9.77
C ASP A 7 -2.31 3.73 -8.28
N LEU A 8 -1.43 4.46 -7.60
CA LEU A 8 -1.57 4.82 -6.18
C LEU A 8 -2.80 5.70 -5.89
N SER A 9 -3.47 6.25 -6.92
CA SER A 9 -4.71 7.03 -6.72
C SER A 9 -5.93 6.15 -6.43
N LYS A 10 -5.81 4.83 -6.62
CA LYS A 10 -6.89 3.87 -6.42
C LYS A 10 -6.54 2.84 -5.35
N PRO A 11 -7.54 2.34 -4.59
CA PRO A 11 -7.32 1.20 -3.72
C PRO A 11 -7.01 -0.03 -4.59
N MET A 12 -6.05 -0.83 -4.13
CA MET A 12 -5.66 -2.09 -4.77
C MET A 12 -5.93 -3.25 -3.81
N ASN A 13 -6.11 -4.47 -4.33
CA ASN A 13 -6.24 -5.62 -3.47
C ASN A 13 -4.88 -6.00 -2.83
N TRP A 14 -4.93 -6.77 -1.75
CA TRP A 14 -3.73 -7.22 -1.02
C TRP A 14 -2.71 -7.94 -1.91
N GLN A 15 -3.17 -8.76 -2.86
CA GLN A 15 -2.28 -9.52 -3.73
C GLN A 15 -1.50 -8.62 -4.70
N THR A 16 -2.14 -7.60 -5.28
CA THR A 16 -1.48 -6.58 -6.10
C THR A 16 -0.45 -5.81 -5.29
N PHE A 17 -0.80 -5.41 -4.05
CA PHE A 17 0.16 -4.78 -3.16
C PHE A 17 1.38 -5.67 -2.92
N GLN A 18 1.20 -6.93 -2.55
CA GLN A 18 2.31 -7.87 -2.31
C GLN A 18 3.23 -8.07 -3.52
N ASN A 19 2.68 -8.05 -4.73
CA ASN A 19 3.46 -8.23 -5.96
C ASN A 19 4.27 -6.98 -6.36
N SER A 20 3.78 -5.80 -6.01
CA SER A 20 4.40 -4.53 -6.42
C SER A 20 5.21 -3.86 -5.32
N ALA A 21 4.92 -4.17 -4.05
CA ALA A 21 5.60 -3.62 -2.89
C ALA A 21 6.94 -4.34 -2.65
N SER A 22 8.01 -3.56 -2.60
CA SER A 22 9.33 -4.01 -2.14
C SER A 22 9.61 -3.50 -0.73
N GLY A 23 10.23 -4.35 0.10
CA GLY A 23 10.63 -3.98 1.46
C GLY A 23 9.46 -3.62 2.38
N ALA A 24 8.26 -4.17 2.14
CA ALA A 24 7.05 -3.81 2.87
C ALA A 24 7.17 -4.11 4.37
N LYS A 25 6.93 -3.10 5.21
CA LYS A 25 6.86 -3.20 6.68
C LYS A 25 5.50 -2.77 7.15
N CYS A 26 4.75 -3.69 7.75
CA CYS A 26 3.42 -3.40 8.28
C CYS A 26 3.46 -3.35 9.81
N HIS A 27 2.78 -2.35 10.38
CA HIS A 27 2.56 -2.20 11.81
C HIS A 27 1.09 -1.84 12.06
N LYS A 28 0.65 -2.02 13.31
CA LYS A 28 -0.71 -1.67 13.72
C LYS A 28 -0.67 -0.34 14.47
N GLU A 29 -1.33 0.67 13.93
CA GLU A 29 -1.44 2.00 14.52
C GLU A 29 -2.92 2.33 14.73
N ASN A 30 -3.32 2.69 15.96
CA ASN A 30 -4.70 3.08 16.29
C ASN A 30 -5.78 2.08 15.83
N GLY A 31 -5.47 0.77 15.83
CA GLY A 31 -6.39 -0.27 15.39
C GLY A 31 -6.40 -0.55 13.88
N GLN A 32 -5.74 0.29 13.08
CA GLN A 32 -5.56 0.14 11.63
C GLN A 32 -4.21 -0.51 11.33
N VAL A 33 -4.15 -1.33 10.27
CA VAL A 33 -2.88 -1.85 9.76
C VAL A 33 -2.34 -0.86 8.75
N VAL A 34 -1.14 -0.35 9.00
CA VAL A 34 -0.42 0.59 8.15
C VAL A 34 0.84 -0.11 7.65
N CYS A 35 1.06 -0.10 6.35
CA CYS A 35 2.19 -0.72 5.68
C CYS A 35 3.01 0.33 4.94
N GLU A 36 4.31 0.39 5.19
CA GLU A 36 5.25 1.21 4.45
C GLU A 36 5.98 0.34 3.45
N ALA A 37 6.09 0.78 2.20
CA ALA A 37 6.74 0.02 1.14
C ALA A 37 7.36 0.93 0.08
N VAL A 38 8.16 0.33 -0.81
CA VAL A 38 8.60 0.97 -2.05
C VAL A 38 7.81 0.38 -3.21
N ILE A 39 7.04 1.21 -3.91
CA ILE A 39 6.29 0.85 -5.12
C ILE A 39 6.74 1.80 -6.23
N ASP A 40 7.11 1.27 -7.41
CA ASP A 40 7.59 2.07 -8.54
C ASP A 40 8.72 3.07 -8.14
N ASN A 41 9.68 2.60 -7.32
CA ASN A 41 10.79 3.39 -6.79
C ASN A 41 10.38 4.60 -5.92
N GLN A 42 9.16 4.59 -5.37
CA GLN A 42 8.63 5.62 -4.47
C GLN A 42 8.30 5.03 -3.10
N HIS A 43 8.70 5.73 -2.05
CA HIS A 43 8.27 5.39 -0.69
C HIS A 43 6.79 5.75 -0.52
N VAL A 44 6.00 4.75 -0.14
CA VAL A 44 4.56 4.88 0.08
C VAL A 44 4.18 4.38 1.47
N VAL A 45 3.18 5.03 2.04
CA VAL A 45 2.49 4.56 3.25
C VAL A 45 1.10 4.13 2.83
N CYS A 46 0.74 2.91 3.18
CA CYS A 46 -0.47 2.23 2.73
C CYS A 46 -1.33 1.79 3.91
N ASN A 47 -2.60 2.15 3.88
CA ASN A 47 -3.56 1.67 4.87
C ASN A 47 -4.22 0.40 4.35
N VAL A 48 -4.18 -0.65 5.17
CA VAL A 48 -4.81 -1.92 4.90
C VAL A 48 -6.12 -2.00 5.67
N GLY A 49 -7.21 -2.17 4.94
CA GLY A 49 -8.55 -2.28 5.47
C GLY A 49 -9.32 -3.38 4.76
N LYS A 50 -10.50 -3.71 5.29
CA LYS A 50 -11.47 -4.49 4.53
C LYS A 50 -12.44 -3.55 3.86
N ASP A 51 -12.72 -3.80 2.59
CA ASP A 51 -13.85 -3.16 1.92
C ASP A 51 -15.15 -3.64 2.57
N GLY A 52 -16.01 -2.71 2.98
CA GLY A 52 -17.26 -3.03 3.67
C GLY A 52 -18.32 -3.67 2.78
N SER A 53 -18.16 -3.57 1.45
CA SER A 53 -19.13 -4.07 0.47
C SER A 53 -18.76 -5.48 0.00
N THR A 54 -17.49 -5.73 -0.28
CA THR A 54 -17.01 -7.03 -0.78
C THR A 54 -16.36 -7.90 0.31
N GLY A 55 -15.98 -7.31 1.45
CA GLY A 55 -15.23 -8.00 2.51
C GLY A 55 -13.76 -8.27 2.15
N GLU A 56 -13.30 -7.83 0.98
CA GLU A 56 -11.94 -8.02 0.50
C GLU A 56 -10.94 -7.13 1.23
N THR A 57 -9.72 -7.63 1.41
CA THR A 57 -8.63 -6.81 1.95
C THR A 57 -8.12 -5.86 0.87
N MET A 58 -8.39 -4.57 1.07
CA MET A 58 -7.97 -3.49 0.20
C MET A 58 -6.84 -2.69 0.84
N VAL A 59 -5.94 -2.21 -0.01
CA VAL A 59 -4.76 -1.45 0.34
C VAL A 59 -4.85 -0.10 -0.36
N THR A 60 -4.86 0.97 0.41
CA THR A 60 -4.89 2.35 -0.10
C THR A 60 -3.56 3.00 0.21
N CYS A 61 -2.76 3.27 -0.81
CA CYS A 61 -1.43 3.83 -0.68
C CYS A 61 -1.41 5.33 -0.95
N LYS A 62 -0.52 6.05 -0.25
CA LYS A 62 -0.17 7.44 -0.54
C LYS A 62 1.34 7.59 -0.52
N LYS A 63 1.88 8.55 -1.27
CA LYS A 63 3.31 8.91 -1.15
C LYS A 63 3.59 9.23 0.32
N ALA A 64 4.64 8.63 0.88
CA ALA A 64 5.11 9.04 2.19
C ALA A 64 5.44 10.55 2.12
N PRO A 65 5.08 11.36 3.13
CA PRO A 65 5.63 12.71 3.20
C PRO A 65 7.15 12.56 3.15
N ASP A 66 7.82 13.36 2.31
CA ASP A 66 9.28 13.34 2.21
C ASP A 66 9.84 13.46 3.64
N SER A 67 10.34 12.35 4.21
CA SER A 67 10.97 12.39 5.52
C SER A 67 12.11 13.40 5.41
N PRO A 68 12.22 14.37 6.34
CA PRO A 68 13.38 15.23 6.37
C PRO A 68 14.61 14.32 6.54
N VAL A 69 15.47 14.32 5.52
CA VAL A 69 16.83 13.77 5.60
C VAL A 69 17.60 14.49 6.70
#